data_AF-A0A024U4W3-F1
#
_entry.id   AF-A0A024U4W3-F1
#
_cell.length_a   1.000
_cell.length_b   1.000
_cell.length_c   1.000
_cell.angle_alpha   90.00
_cell.angle_beta   90.00
_cell.angle_gamma   90.00
#
_symmetry.space_group_name_H-M   'P 1'
#
loop_
_entity.id
_entity.type
_entity.pdbx_description
1 polymer ?
#
loop_
_entity_poly.entity_id
_entity_poly.type
_entity_poly.pdbx_seq_one_letter_code
_entity_poly.pdbx_strand_id
1 'polypeptide(L)'
;MNKLLAEYLASLKQQHAHRGVPDAESHLILKQEEAAKRPYCDPSFGQVEVLVIVSALDECTITLQELGKSDFLEPLGWDFLPSPAVLATVQCVLLLFNLDAGNAPPSVVWSGVWAAWIVKNIDTHIGGWEWLASNEPVGLFTKPYELCTAHLRTIQTLHLPSTYAVPDDDPSWQRMPAYLCLRNWVAAAVAYLNMKTHCISSFPLHGYVTTVTAPPKRTPKENVWFSTLTDEHVPIYYNRHLKTLALDKPLDFDGANIVVPRTIEALMMEMLMGDPILRADVEARRVQMDIDLDKDNEWIECVDATTSSRFYYSFQRFKLAYMRPASKNIVAADKSVAFRCVLRIQSAYRRRQAMQFVNQKRQKTRKLPRFTSRNFF
;
A
#
# COMPACT_ATOMS: atom_id res chain seq x y z
N MET A 1 23.41 10.22 -29.72
CA MET A 1 21.94 10.23 -29.74
C MET A 1 21.47 8.82 -29.44
N ASN A 2 20.60 8.63 -28.43
CA ASN A 2 20.16 7.28 -28.05
C ASN A 2 19.42 6.61 -29.23
N LYS A 3 19.73 5.35 -29.52
CA LYS A 3 19.19 4.59 -30.66
C LYS A 3 17.66 4.60 -30.67
N LEU A 4 17.05 4.47 -29.50
CA LEU A 4 15.58 4.50 -29.32
C LEU A 4 14.95 5.84 -29.71
N LEU A 5 15.59 6.95 -29.33
CA LEU A 5 15.13 8.30 -29.69
C LEU A 5 15.26 8.55 -31.19
N ALA A 6 16.35 8.05 -31.81
CA ALA A 6 16.57 8.16 -33.24
C ALA A 6 15.50 7.40 -34.05
N GLU A 7 15.18 6.18 -33.64
CA GLU A 7 14.15 5.34 -34.26
C GLU A 7 12.75 5.98 -34.13
N TYR A 8 12.44 6.53 -32.94
CA TYR A 8 11.20 7.27 -32.72
C TYR A 8 11.06 8.50 -33.64
N LEU A 9 12.08 9.35 -33.71
CA LEU A 9 12.06 10.56 -34.54
C LEU A 9 12.00 10.23 -36.04
N ALA A 10 12.65 9.14 -36.48
CA ALA A 10 12.55 8.67 -37.86
C ALA A 10 11.13 8.21 -38.21
N SER A 11 10.47 7.48 -37.30
CA SER A 11 9.07 7.07 -37.46
C SER A 11 8.13 8.29 -37.51
N LEU A 12 8.31 9.25 -36.60
CA LEU A 12 7.51 10.47 -36.58
C LEU A 12 7.68 11.32 -37.85
N LYS A 13 8.92 11.43 -38.37
CA LYS A 13 9.20 12.10 -39.65
C LYS A 13 8.48 11.44 -40.82
N GLN A 14 8.42 10.11 -40.85
CA GLN A 14 7.64 9.39 -41.87
C GLN A 14 6.14 9.70 -41.73
N GLN A 15 5.60 9.73 -40.51
CA GLN A 15 4.18 10.08 -40.30
C GLN A 15 3.84 11.51 -40.75
N HIS A 16 4.72 12.48 -40.51
CA HIS A 16 4.55 13.85 -41.00
C HIS A 16 4.47 13.90 -42.53
N ALA A 17 5.37 13.17 -43.22
CA ALA A 17 5.37 13.08 -44.68
C ALA A 17 4.06 12.48 -45.22
N HIS A 18 3.52 11.45 -44.57
CA HIS A 18 2.25 10.83 -44.95
C HIS A 18 1.04 11.75 -44.70
N ARG A 19 1.12 12.64 -43.70
CA ARG A 19 0.07 13.61 -43.36
C ARG A 19 0.18 14.93 -44.12
N GLY A 20 1.18 15.07 -45.00
CA GLY A 20 1.40 16.30 -45.77
C GLY A 20 1.83 17.50 -44.91
N VAL A 21 2.46 17.26 -43.75
CA VAL A 21 2.98 18.35 -42.91
C VAL A 21 4.17 19.01 -43.63
N PRO A 22 4.18 20.35 -43.79
CA PRO A 22 5.29 21.05 -44.42
C PRO A 22 6.65 20.75 -43.77
N ASP A 23 7.71 20.63 -44.57
CA ASP A 23 9.04 20.23 -44.07
C ASP A 23 9.58 21.14 -42.96
N ALA A 24 9.36 22.45 -43.07
CA ALA A 24 9.80 23.43 -42.06
C ALA A 24 9.07 23.22 -40.71
N GLU A 25 7.76 22.95 -40.76
CA GLU A 25 6.93 22.68 -39.58
C GLU A 25 7.30 21.31 -38.98
N SER A 26 7.47 20.30 -39.83
CA SER A 26 7.93 18.97 -39.44
C SER A 26 9.28 19.03 -38.73
N HIS A 27 10.23 19.81 -39.23
CA HIS A 27 11.54 19.99 -38.59
C HIS A 27 11.44 20.67 -37.22
N LEU A 28 10.55 21.64 -37.05
CA LEU A 28 10.33 22.30 -35.77
C LEU A 28 9.75 21.32 -34.74
N ILE A 29 8.72 20.56 -35.12
CA ILE A 29 8.09 19.55 -34.25
C ILE A 29 9.10 18.48 -33.83
N LEU A 30 9.91 17.98 -34.78
CA LEU A 30 10.94 16.98 -34.47
C LEU A 30 11.98 17.48 -33.47
N LYS A 31 12.42 18.74 -33.58
CA LYS A 31 13.33 19.34 -32.60
C LYS A 31 12.71 19.47 -31.21
N GLN A 32 11.43 19.84 -31.14
CA GLN A 32 10.69 19.93 -29.88
C GLN A 32 10.53 18.56 -29.22
N GLU A 33 10.14 17.55 -29.99
CA GLU A 33 10.02 16.17 -29.52
C GLU A 33 11.37 15.58 -29.08
N GLU A 34 12.44 15.85 -29.83
CA GLU A 34 13.79 15.46 -29.44
C GLU A 34 14.17 16.06 -28.08
N ALA A 35 13.97 17.37 -27.89
CA ALA A 35 14.30 18.06 -26.65
C ALA A 35 13.48 17.53 -25.46
N ALA A 36 12.18 17.29 -25.64
CA ALA A 36 11.29 16.83 -24.58
C ALA A 36 11.54 15.38 -24.16
N LYS A 37 11.91 14.51 -25.10
CA LYS A 37 12.10 13.07 -24.85
C LYS A 37 13.52 12.69 -24.45
N ARG A 38 14.51 13.52 -24.76
CA ARG A 38 15.93 13.27 -24.46
C ARG A 38 16.20 12.90 -22.99
N PRO A 39 15.64 13.57 -21.97
CA PRO A 39 15.91 13.24 -20.56
C PRO A 39 15.48 11.83 -20.17
N TYR A 40 14.36 11.36 -20.73
CA TYR A 40 13.77 10.05 -20.41
C TYR A 40 14.33 8.91 -21.24
N CYS A 41 15.23 9.24 -22.16
CA CYS A 41 16.00 8.27 -22.94
C CYS A 41 17.46 8.27 -22.49
N ASP A 42 17.84 8.92 -21.39
CA ASP A 42 19.22 8.86 -20.91
C ASP A 42 19.49 7.46 -20.29
N PRO A 43 20.63 6.80 -20.58
CA PRO A 43 21.03 5.59 -19.87
C PRO A 43 21.06 5.72 -18.34
N SER A 44 21.26 6.94 -17.82
CA SER A 44 21.21 7.21 -16.38
C SER A 44 19.79 7.32 -15.82
N PHE A 45 18.76 7.42 -16.67
CA PHE A 45 17.38 7.49 -16.23
C PHE A 45 16.89 6.08 -15.87
N GLY A 46 16.94 5.77 -14.58
CA GLY A 46 16.64 4.48 -13.96
C GLY A 46 15.35 4.47 -13.15
N GLN A 47 15.13 3.39 -12.39
CA GLN A 47 14.00 3.29 -11.46
C GLN A 47 14.08 4.33 -10.34
N VAL A 48 15.29 4.69 -9.90
CA VAL A 48 15.51 5.67 -8.84
C VAL A 48 15.02 7.05 -9.27
N GLU A 49 15.36 7.48 -10.48
CA GLU A 49 14.95 8.78 -11.03
C GLU A 49 13.43 8.85 -11.19
N VAL A 50 12.80 7.75 -11.61
CA VAL A 50 11.33 7.64 -11.66
C VAL A 50 10.74 7.81 -10.26
N LEU A 51 11.28 7.12 -9.26
CA LEU A 51 10.80 7.22 -7.87
C LEU A 51 11.03 8.63 -7.30
N VAL A 52 12.14 9.29 -7.60
CA VAL A 52 12.41 10.67 -7.16
C VAL A 52 11.34 11.62 -7.70
N ILE A 53 10.97 11.51 -8.98
CA ILE A 53 9.92 12.36 -9.58
C ILE A 53 8.56 12.11 -8.93
N VAL A 54 8.20 10.84 -8.72
CA VAL A 54 6.90 10.45 -8.15
C VAL A 54 6.80 10.84 -6.67
N SER A 55 7.82 10.49 -5.88
CA SER A 55 7.87 10.83 -4.45
C SER A 55 7.87 12.34 -4.22
N ALA A 56 8.55 13.14 -5.05
CA ALA A 56 8.51 14.59 -4.93
C ALA A 56 7.09 15.16 -5.12
N LEU A 57 6.30 14.61 -6.05
CA LEU A 57 4.91 15.01 -6.23
C LEU A 57 4.05 14.59 -5.03
N ASP A 58 4.25 13.37 -4.53
CA ASP A 58 3.51 12.85 -3.38
C ASP A 58 3.84 13.65 -2.10
N GLU A 59 5.11 13.92 -1.80
CA GLU A 59 5.56 14.73 -0.66
C GLU A 59 5.02 16.17 -0.71
N CYS A 60 5.06 16.81 -1.88
CA CYS A 60 4.47 18.15 -2.04
C CYS A 60 2.95 18.13 -1.82
N THR A 61 2.28 17.05 -2.26
CA THR A 61 0.84 16.86 -2.07
C THR A 61 0.51 16.65 -0.59
N ILE A 62 1.30 15.85 0.14
CA ILE A 62 1.18 15.65 1.59
C ILE A 62 1.41 16.98 2.33
N THR A 63 2.43 17.74 1.96
CA THR A 63 2.74 19.03 2.59
C THR A 63 1.58 20.02 2.43
N LEU A 64 0.97 20.08 1.24
CA LEU A 64 -0.20 20.92 0.99
C LEU A 64 -1.44 20.47 1.77
N GLN A 65 -1.55 19.17 2.06
CA GLN A 65 -2.62 18.56 2.85
C GLN A 65 -2.54 18.91 4.34
N GLU A 66 -1.34 19.16 4.85
CA GLU A 66 -1.13 19.56 6.26
C GLU A 66 -1.56 21.00 6.54
N LEU A 67 -1.70 21.83 5.49
CA LEU A 67 -2.09 23.24 5.61
C LEU A 67 -3.59 23.41 5.84
N GLY A 68 -3.96 24.41 6.63
CA GLY A 68 -5.33 24.75 6.95
C GLY A 68 -6.03 25.50 5.82
N LYS A 69 -7.38 25.47 5.82
CA LYS A 69 -8.18 26.25 4.85
C LYS A 69 -7.88 27.75 4.91
N SER A 70 -7.66 28.27 6.12
CA SER A 70 -7.33 29.68 6.36
C SER A 70 -6.06 30.10 5.61
N ASP A 71 -5.06 29.22 5.51
CA ASP A 71 -3.77 29.54 4.89
C ASP A 71 -3.89 29.87 3.40
N PHE A 72 -4.95 29.37 2.74
CA PHE A 72 -5.25 29.67 1.34
C PHE A 72 -6.26 30.79 1.17
N LEU A 73 -7.25 30.89 2.07
CA LEU A 73 -8.39 31.80 1.94
C LEU A 73 -8.13 33.20 2.52
N GLU A 74 -7.37 33.32 3.61
CA GLU A 74 -7.05 34.64 4.20
C GLU A 74 -6.37 35.59 3.20
N PRO A 75 -5.38 35.13 2.38
CA PRO A 75 -4.80 35.91 1.29
C PRO A 75 -5.79 36.53 0.29
N LEU A 76 -6.97 35.93 0.09
CA LEU A 76 -7.97 36.44 -0.84
C LEU A 76 -8.66 37.71 -0.31
N GLY A 77 -8.67 37.89 1.01
CA GLY A 77 -9.27 39.04 1.68
C GLY A 77 -8.36 40.25 1.78
N TRP A 78 -7.12 40.18 1.26
CA TRP A 78 -6.19 41.29 1.30
C TRP A 78 -6.50 42.34 0.23
N ASP A 79 -6.32 43.62 0.58
CA ASP A 79 -6.62 44.75 -0.31
C ASP A 79 -5.70 44.84 -1.55
N PHE A 80 -4.55 44.17 -1.52
CA PHE A 80 -3.55 44.20 -2.59
C PHE A 80 -3.44 42.86 -3.30
N LEU A 81 -3.16 42.92 -4.61
CA LEU A 81 -2.84 41.74 -5.39
C LEU A 81 -1.53 41.11 -4.91
N PRO A 82 -1.42 39.77 -4.94
CA PRO A 82 -0.20 39.08 -4.58
C PRO A 82 0.89 39.31 -5.64
N SER A 83 2.11 38.88 -5.33
CA SER A 83 3.26 39.06 -6.22
C SER A 83 3.03 38.37 -7.57
N PRO A 84 3.69 38.83 -8.65
CA PRO A 84 3.62 38.17 -9.96
C PRO A 84 3.98 36.68 -9.92
N ALA A 85 4.86 36.27 -9.00
CA ALA A 85 5.26 34.88 -8.82
C ALA A 85 4.14 34.02 -8.24
N VAL A 86 3.39 34.53 -7.26
CA VAL A 86 2.18 33.87 -6.72
C VAL A 86 1.11 33.76 -7.81
N LEU A 87 0.89 34.84 -8.57
CA LEU A 87 -0.09 34.86 -9.66
C LEU A 87 0.25 33.84 -10.76
N ALA A 88 1.53 33.76 -11.17
CA ALA A 88 1.98 32.76 -12.14
C ALA A 88 1.81 31.33 -11.60
N THR A 89 2.05 31.12 -10.31
CA THR A 89 1.83 29.81 -9.66
C THR A 89 0.36 29.42 -9.72
N VAL A 90 -0.54 30.33 -9.34
CA VAL A 90 -2.00 30.12 -9.41
C VAL A 90 -2.46 29.82 -10.84
N GLN A 91 -1.95 30.56 -11.83
CA GLN A 91 -2.25 30.29 -13.24
C GLN A 91 -1.81 28.88 -13.66
N CYS A 92 -0.61 28.45 -13.24
CA CYS A 92 -0.16 27.09 -13.50
C CYS A 92 -1.08 26.04 -12.86
N VAL A 93 -1.54 26.25 -11.63
CA VAL A 93 -2.49 25.35 -10.96
C VAL A 93 -3.80 25.27 -11.77
N LEU A 94 -4.37 26.41 -12.15
CA LEU A 94 -5.60 26.45 -12.95
C LEU A 94 -5.44 25.70 -14.29
N LEU A 95 -4.33 25.91 -15.00
CA LEU A 95 -4.03 25.21 -16.24
C LEU A 95 -3.85 23.69 -16.06
N LEU A 96 -3.23 23.26 -14.95
CA LEU A 96 -3.11 21.83 -14.59
C LEU A 96 -4.48 21.18 -14.39
N PHE A 97 -5.50 21.95 -14.00
CA PHE A 97 -6.90 21.50 -13.93
C PHE A 97 -7.75 21.87 -15.14
N ASN A 98 -7.11 22.21 -16.26
CA ASN A 98 -7.75 22.57 -17.53
C ASN A 98 -8.68 23.80 -17.44
N LEU A 99 -8.32 24.78 -16.60
CA LEU A 99 -8.98 26.07 -16.50
C LEU A 99 -8.06 27.15 -17.07
N ASP A 100 -8.32 27.53 -18.31
CA ASP A 100 -7.58 28.61 -18.96
C ASP A 100 -8.26 29.96 -18.67
N ALA A 101 -7.53 30.83 -17.96
CA ALA A 101 -7.96 32.20 -17.70
C ALA A 101 -7.73 33.13 -18.90
N GLY A 102 -7.08 32.65 -19.97
CA GLY A 102 -6.76 33.40 -21.17
C GLY A 102 -5.96 34.67 -20.85
N ASN A 103 -6.34 35.78 -21.48
CA ASN A 103 -5.72 37.09 -21.27
C ASN A 103 -6.40 37.89 -20.13
N ALA A 104 -7.03 37.21 -19.16
CA ALA A 104 -7.66 37.89 -18.04
C ALA A 104 -6.65 38.73 -17.24
N PRO A 105 -7.03 39.93 -16.78
CA PRO A 105 -6.14 40.74 -15.96
C PRO A 105 -5.85 40.03 -14.62
N PRO A 106 -4.69 40.28 -13.99
CA PRO A 106 -4.28 39.64 -12.74
C PRO A 106 -5.33 39.68 -11.61
N SER A 107 -6.08 40.77 -11.52
CA SER A 107 -7.17 40.92 -10.55
C SER A 107 -8.32 39.94 -10.77
N VAL A 108 -8.68 39.68 -12.03
CA VAL A 108 -9.74 38.72 -12.38
C VAL A 108 -9.25 37.28 -12.18
N VAL A 109 -7.97 37.02 -12.48
CA VAL A 109 -7.35 35.71 -12.20
C VAL A 109 -7.39 35.42 -10.70
N TRP A 110 -6.98 36.36 -9.86
CA TRP A 110 -6.90 36.18 -8.41
C TRP A 110 -8.27 36.21 -7.71
N SER A 111 -8.99 37.32 -7.82
CA SER A 111 -10.23 37.55 -7.07
C SER A 111 -11.47 36.94 -7.73
N GLY A 112 -11.36 36.51 -9.00
CA GLY A 112 -12.45 35.88 -9.74
C GLY A 112 -12.25 34.38 -9.90
N VAL A 113 -11.34 33.99 -10.79
CA VAL A 113 -11.16 32.58 -11.21
C VAL A 113 -10.58 31.74 -10.09
N TRP A 114 -9.46 32.17 -9.50
CA TRP A 114 -8.81 31.47 -8.41
C TRP A 114 -9.68 31.44 -7.17
N ALA A 115 -10.20 32.58 -6.71
CA ALA A 115 -11.08 32.65 -5.55
C ALA A 115 -12.29 31.70 -5.66
N ALA A 116 -12.97 31.66 -6.80
CA ALA A 116 -14.10 30.76 -7.02
C ALA A 116 -13.66 29.28 -7.01
N TRP A 117 -12.51 28.99 -7.62
CA TRP A 117 -11.99 27.63 -7.71
C TRP A 117 -11.49 27.10 -6.36
N ILE A 118 -10.65 27.87 -5.66
CA ILE A 118 -10.05 27.47 -4.39
C ILE A 118 -11.12 27.30 -3.30
N VAL A 119 -12.11 28.20 -3.20
CA VAL A 119 -13.21 28.06 -2.23
C VAL A 119 -14.01 26.78 -2.49
N LYS A 120 -14.43 26.55 -3.75
CA LYS A 120 -15.23 25.36 -4.11
C LYS A 120 -14.52 24.06 -3.75
N ASN A 121 -13.22 23.99 -4.01
CA ASN A 121 -12.49 22.75 -3.89
C ASN A 121 -11.79 22.58 -2.54
N ILE A 122 -11.52 23.65 -1.79
CA ILE A 122 -11.01 23.53 -0.42
C ILE A 122 -12.15 23.19 0.55
N ASP A 123 -13.40 23.54 0.23
CA ASP A 123 -14.54 23.23 1.07
C ASP A 123 -14.94 21.76 1.08
N THR A 124 -14.51 20.96 0.11
CA THR A 124 -14.61 19.49 0.19
C THR A 124 -13.70 18.86 1.26
N HIS A 125 -12.88 19.64 1.97
CA HIS A 125 -11.93 19.18 3.02
C HIS A 125 -12.48 19.28 4.46
N ILE A 126 -13.79 19.26 4.66
CA ILE A 126 -14.39 19.44 6.00
C ILE A 126 -14.08 18.24 6.94
N GLY A 127 -13.86 17.05 6.39
CA GLY A 127 -13.35 15.91 7.13
C GLY A 127 -11.85 15.82 6.93
N GLY A 128 -11.07 16.37 7.86
CA GLY A 128 -9.63 16.14 7.86
C GLY A 128 -9.32 14.65 7.66
N TRP A 129 -8.41 14.36 6.73
CA TRP A 129 -7.66 13.10 6.70
C TRP A 129 -8.49 11.84 6.37
N GLU A 130 -9.25 11.90 5.28
CA GLU A 130 -9.83 10.69 4.66
C GLU A 130 -8.76 9.72 4.12
N TRP A 131 -7.47 10.08 4.02
CA TRP A 131 -6.42 9.13 3.60
C TRP A 131 -6.33 7.92 4.54
N LEU A 132 -6.58 8.13 5.85
CA LEU A 132 -6.33 7.13 6.89
C LEU A 132 -7.49 6.14 6.98
N ALA A 133 -8.67 6.59 6.54
CA ALA A 133 -9.89 5.80 6.50
C ALA A 133 -10.18 5.19 5.13
N SER A 134 -9.68 5.78 4.02
CA SER A 134 -10.15 5.47 2.66
C SER A 134 -9.09 4.81 1.77
N ASN A 135 -7.81 4.71 2.18
CA ASN A 135 -6.70 4.31 1.30
C ASN A 135 -6.62 5.12 -0.02
N GLU A 136 -7.32 6.26 -0.11
CA GLU A 136 -7.39 7.15 -1.26
C GLU A 136 -6.90 8.54 -0.85
N PRO A 137 -6.01 9.19 -1.62
CA PRO A 137 -5.73 10.60 -1.44
C PRO A 137 -6.92 11.44 -1.97
N VAL A 138 -7.82 11.89 -1.08
CA VAL A 138 -8.95 12.80 -1.38
C VAL A 138 -8.63 14.24 -0.91
N GLY A 139 -9.08 15.27 -1.65
CA GLY A 139 -9.03 16.72 -1.26
C GLY A 139 -9.12 17.76 -2.43
N LEU A 140 -8.24 18.74 -2.69
CA LEU A 140 -8.02 19.57 -3.92
C LEU A 140 -6.75 19.29 -4.82
N PHE A 141 -6.21 18.09 -4.89
CA PHE A 141 -6.77 16.92 -4.33
C PHE A 141 -8.26 16.72 -4.88
N THR A 142 -8.95 15.65 -4.50
CA THR A 142 -10.20 15.06 -5.08
C THR A 142 -9.76 14.20 -6.23
N LYS A 143 -8.87 14.72 -7.07
CA LYS A 143 -8.21 13.96 -8.13
C LYS A 143 -6.75 14.42 -8.34
N PRO A 144 -5.81 14.05 -7.45
CA PRO A 144 -4.42 14.53 -7.52
C PRO A 144 -3.68 14.16 -8.82
N TYR A 145 -4.13 13.11 -9.53
CA TYR A 145 -3.47 12.59 -10.72
C TYR A 145 -4.23 12.83 -12.04
N GLU A 146 -5.41 13.46 -12.01
CA GLU A 146 -6.15 13.87 -13.24
C GLU A 146 -5.69 15.24 -13.72
N LEU A 147 -4.37 15.42 -13.87
CA LEU A 147 -3.78 16.66 -14.36
C LEU A 147 -3.83 16.71 -15.90
N CYS A 148 -4.12 17.90 -16.43
CA CYS A 148 -4.21 18.16 -17.85
C CYS A 148 -2.82 18.27 -18.50
N THR A 149 -2.59 17.50 -19.56
CA THR A 149 -1.35 17.57 -20.35
C THR A 149 -1.42 18.60 -21.49
N ALA A 150 -2.61 19.10 -21.84
CA ALA A 150 -2.80 19.99 -22.99
C ALA A 150 -2.04 21.33 -22.82
N HIS A 151 -1.97 21.83 -21.59
CA HIS A 151 -1.37 23.14 -21.27
C HIS A 151 0.08 23.04 -20.80
N LEU A 152 0.69 21.85 -20.86
CA LEU A 152 2.01 21.58 -20.30
C LEU A 152 3.11 22.49 -20.89
N ARG A 153 3.03 22.81 -22.19
CA ARG A 153 3.96 23.77 -22.81
C ARG A 153 3.77 25.18 -22.29
N THR A 154 2.52 25.63 -22.14
CA THR A 154 2.20 26.95 -21.58
C THR A 154 2.67 27.06 -20.14
N ILE A 155 2.42 26.03 -19.33
CA ILE A 155 2.90 25.95 -17.95
C ILE A 155 4.42 25.98 -17.93
N GLN A 156 5.10 25.19 -18.77
CA GLN A 156 6.56 25.25 -18.88
C GLN A 156 7.04 26.64 -19.28
N THR A 157 6.36 27.40 -20.13
CA THR A 157 6.78 28.78 -20.45
C THR A 157 6.51 29.78 -19.32
N LEU A 158 5.42 29.59 -18.57
CA LEU A 158 5.08 30.43 -17.40
C LEU A 158 5.99 30.10 -16.21
N HIS A 159 6.41 28.84 -16.11
CA HIS A 159 7.20 28.28 -15.02
C HIS A 159 8.72 28.21 -15.33
N LEU A 160 9.13 28.22 -16.60
CA LEU A 160 10.53 28.39 -17.03
C LEU A 160 10.78 29.82 -17.53
N PRO A 161 11.40 30.62 -16.66
CA PRO A 161 12.38 31.58 -17.11
C PRO A 161 13.70 31.33 -16.35
N SER A 162 14.41 30.27 -16.72
CA SER A 162 15.87 30.05 -16.53
C SER A 162 16.57 30.19 -15.16
N THR A 163 15.91 30.60 -14.06
CA THR A 163 16.51 30.57 -12.71
C THR A 163 15.37 30.72 -11.71
N TYR A 164 15.27 29.83 -10.72
CA TYR A 164 14.50 29.96 -9.47
C TYR A 164 13.74 31.29 -9.32
N ALA A 165 12.48 31.27 -9.76
CA ALA A 165 11.56 32.39 -9.68
C ALA A 165 11.34 32.74 -8.21
N VAL A 166 12.04 33.79 -7.77
CA VAL A 166 11.97 34.37 -6.43
C VAL A 166 12.41 33.39 -5.32
N PRO A 167 13.57 33.64 -4.66
CA PRO A 167 14.09 32.80 -3.58
C PRO A 167 13.07 32.52 -2.48
N ASP A 168 13.19 31.37 -1.80
CA ASP A 168 12.26 30.97 -0.73
C ASP A 168 12.20 31.97 0.43
N ASP A 169 13.29 32.72 0.64
CA ASP A 169 13.41 33.79 1.63
C ASP A 169 12.78 35.12 1.19
N ASP A 170 12.23 35.21 -0.02
CA ASP A 170 11.55 36.42 -0.48
C ASP A 170 10.30 36.73 0.38
N PRO A 171 10.07 38.02 0.72
CA PRO A 171 8.94 38.43 1.54
C PRO A 171 7.56 38.04 0.98
N SER A 172 7.43 37.84 -0.34
CA SER A 172 6.16 37.42 -0.96
C SER A 172 5.76 36.00 -0.57
N TRP A 173 6.73 35.09 -0.40
CA TRP A 173 6.49 33.72 0.03
C TRP A 173 6.36 33.59 1.55
N GLN A 174 7.15 34.37 2.31
CA GLN A 174 7.07 34.38 3.77
C GLN A 174 5.68 34.77 4.29
N ARG A 175 4.98 35.64 3.56
CA ARG A 175 3.59 36.04 3.89
C ARG A 175 2.55 35.05 3.40
N MET A 176 2.87 34.23 2.41
CA MET A 176 1.96 33.27 1.78
C MET A 176 2.59 31.86 1.72
N PRO A 177 2.88 31.23 2.87
CA PRO A 177 3.59 29.95 2.91
C PRO A 177 2.84 28.83 2.17
N ALA A 178 1.51 28.85 2.18
CA ALA A 178 0.71 27.90 1.41
C ALA A 178 0.94 28.00 -0.11
N TYR A 179 1.16 29.20 -0.62
CA TYR A 179 1.41 29.44 -2.04
C TYR A 179 2.85 29.10 -2.44
N LEU A 180 3.79 29.16 -1.49
CA LEU A 180 5.13 28.59 -1.66
C LEU A 180 5.07 27.06 -1.83
N CYS A 181 4.28 26.38 -0.99
CA CYS A 181 4.03 24.95 -1.13
C CYS A 181 3.35 24.62 -2.47
N LEU A 182 2.40 25.46 -2.93
CA LEU A 182 1.78 25.30 -4.25
C LEU A 182 2.80 25.44 -5.39
N ARG A 183 3.74 26.37 -5.29
CA ARG A 183 4.82 26.54 -6.28
C ARG A 183 5.66 25.26 -6.39
N ASN A 184 6.06 24.70 -5.26
CA ASN A 184 6.84 23.45 -5.21
C ASN A 184 6.05 22.28 -5.81
N TRP A 185 4.77 22.19 -5.49
CA TRP A 185 3.88 21.20 -6.06
C TRP A 185 3.71 21.34 -7.58
N VAL A 186 3.54 22.56 -8.10
CA VAL A 186 3.47 22.79 -9.56
C VAL A 186 4.75 22.31 -10.25
N ALA A 187 5.92 22.61 -9.68
CA ALA A 187 7.19 22.15 -10.23
C ALA A 187 7.28 20.61 -10.29
N ALA A 188 6.89 19.94 -9.20
CA ALA A 188 6.84 18.48 -9.14
C ALA A 188 5.79 17.90 -10.12
N ALA A 189 4.62 18.52 -10.23
CA ALA A 189 3.54 18.12 -11.14
C ALA A 189 3.96 18.23 -12.61
N VAL A 190 4.68 19.28 -12.98
CA VAL A 190 5.25 19.45 -14.33
C VAL A 190 6.28 18.36 -14.61
N ALA A 191 7.21 18.10 -13.68
CA ALA A 191 8.20 17.03 -13.85
C ALA A 191 7.54 15.64 -14.02
N TYR A 192 6.52 15.36 -13.21
CA TYR A 192 5.71 14.15 -13.28
C TYR A 192 4.99 14.00 -14.63
N LEU A 193 4.29 15.05 -15.09
CA LEU A 193 3.58 15.03 -16.37
C LEU A 193 4.53 14.96 -17.56
N ASN A 194 5.67 15.62 -17.50
CA ASN A 194 6.70 15.53 -18.54
C ASN A 194 7.18 14.09 -18.68
N MET A 195 7.51 13.43 -17.55
CA MET A 195 7.93 12.03 -17.56
C MET A 195 6.83 11.13 -18.12
N LYS A 196 5.60 11.27 -17.63
CA LYS A 196 4.44 10.47 -18.06
C LYS A 196 4.13 10.63 -19.56
N THR A 197 4.31 11.83 -20.11
CA THR A 197 3.96 12.17 -21.50
C THR A 197 5.09 11.83 -22.47
N HIS A 198 6.34 12.03 -22.06
CA HIS A 198 7.48 11.97 -22.97
C HIS A 198 8.27 10.65 -22.90
N CYS A 199 8.05 9.80 -21.90
CA CYS A 199 8.62 8.45 -21.87
C CYS A 199 8.15 7.63 -23.10
N ILE A 200 9.10 7.09 -23.87
CA ILE A 200 8.80 6.36 -25.11
C ILE A 200 8.33 4.94 -24.76
N SER A 201 7.27 4.45 -25.41
CA SER A 201 6.70 3.12 -25.14
C SER A 201 7.68 1.95 -25.33
N SER A 202 8.64 2.09 -26.24
CA SER A 202 9.71 1.11 -26.47
C SER A 202 10.89 1.20 -25.48
N PHE A 203 10.88 2.18 -24.57
CA PHE A 203 11.91 2.30 -23.55
C PHE A 203 11.72 1.23 -22.46
N PRO A 204 12.77 0.53 -22.00
CA PRO A 204 12.65 -0.58 -21.04
C PRO A 204 11.90 -0.24 -19.75
N LEU A 205 12.01 1.01 -19.26
CA LEU A 205 11.34 1.45 -18.04
C LEU A 205 9.92 1.98 -18.26
N HIS A 206 9.42 2.04 -19.50
CA HIS A 206 8.07 2.53 -19.78
C HIS A 206 7.00 1.73 -19.01
N GLY A 207 7.14 0.41 -18.94
CA GLY A 207 6.23 -0.43 -18.15
C GLY A 207 6.25 -0.10 -16.66
N TYR A 208 7.43 0.19 -16.12
CA TYR A 208 7.58 0.62 -14.72
C TYR A 208 6.96 2.00 -14.48
N VAL A 209 7.26 3.00 -15.33
CA VAL A 209 6.65 4.33 -15.27
C VAL A 209 5.13 4.23 -15.35
N THR A 210 4.59 3.43 -16.28
CA THR A 210 3.14 3.22 -16.43
C THR A 210 2.52 2.62 -15.17
N THR A 211 3.23 1.69 -14.52
CA THR A 211 2.74 1.02 -13.30
C THR A 211 2.73 1.98 -12.11
N VAL A 212 3.81 2.75 -11.93
CA VAL A 212 3.96 3.66 -10.78
C VAL A 212 3.07 4.90 -10.93
N THR A 213 2.85 5.37 -12.15
CA THR A 213 1.98 6.54 -12.44
C THR A 213 0.51 6.15 -12.68
N ALA A 214 0.19 4.86 -12.62
CA ALA A 214 -1.19 4.41 -12.71
C ALA A 214 -1.96 4.95 -11.50
N PRO A 215 -3.18 5.48 -11.70
CA PRO A 215 -4.01 5.82 -10.56
C PRO A 215 -4.21 4.58 -9.69
N PRO A 216 -4.18 4.71 -8.35
CA PRO A 216 -4.55 3.59 -7.49
C PRO A 216 -5.92 3.08 -7.90
N LYS A 217 -6.09 1.75 -7.90
CA LYS A 217 -7.38 1.13 -8.21
C LYS A 217 -8.41 1.69 -7.22
N ARG A 218 -9.38 2.46 -7.73
CA ARG A 218 -10.45 3.06 -6.92
C ARG A 218 -11.13 1.98 -6.09
N THR A 219 -11.21 2.20 -4.79
CA THR A 219 -12.19 1.52 -3.94
C THR A 219 -13.52 2.24 -4.18
N PRO A 220 -14.57 1.57 -4.69
CA PRO A 220 -15.87 2.21 -4.85
C PRO A 220 -16.35 2.82 -3.52
N LYS A 221 -16.94 4.03 -3.57
CA LYS A 221 -17.53 4.75 -2.41
C LYS A 221 -18.50 3.90 -1.56
N GLU A 222 -19.00 2.81 -2.11
CA GLU A 222 -19.72 1.77 -1.39
C GLU A 222 -19.02 0.45 -1.69
N ASN A 223 -18.35 -0.12 -0.70
CA ASN A 223 -17.73 -1.43 -0.88
C ASN A 223 -18.78 -2.43 -1.33
N VAL A 224 -18.53 -3.04 -2.49
CA VAL A 224 -19.44 -4.03 -3.05
C VAL A 224 -19.26 -5.34 -2.30
N TRP A 225 -18.02 -5.65 -1.92
CA TRP A 225 -17.68 -6.88 -1.23
C TRP A 225 -17.22 -6.65 0.21
N PHE A 226 -17.73 -7.47 1.11
CA PHE A 226 -17.29 -7.55 2.51
C PHE A 226 -16.71 -8.94 2.77
N SER A 227 -15.67 -9.04 3.59
CA SER A 227 -15.11 -10.33 4.02
C SER A 227 -15.15 -10.47 5.53
N THR A 228 -15.62 -11.60 6.02
CA THR A 228 -15.48 -11.99 7.42
C THR A 228 -15.01 -13.43 7.53
N LEU A 229 -14.61 -13.84 8.73
CA LEU A 229 -14.30 -15.22 9.06
C LEU A 229 -15.50 -15.84 9.78
N THR A 230 -15.80 -17.11 9.48
CA THR A 230 -16.70 -17.90 10.32
C THR A 230 -16.06 -18.19 11.68
N ASP A 231 -16.85 -18.70 12.63
CA ASP A 231 -16.33 -19.19 13.93
C ASP A 231 -15.22 -20.23 13.76
N GLU A 232 -15.28 -20.99 12.66
CA GLU A 232 -14.29 -22.00 12.29
C GLU A 232 -13.13 -21.45 11.43
N HIS A 233 -12.98 -20.12 11.37
CA HIS A 233 -11.90 -19.42 10.68
C HIS A 233 -11.89 -19.59 9.15
N VAL A 234 -13.03 -19.94 8.55
CA VAL A 234 -13.18 -20.03 7.09
C VAL A 234 -13.56 -18.64 6.55
N PRO A 235 -12.83 -18.09 5.57
CA PRO A 235 -13.19 -16.80 4.97
C PRO A 235 -14.44 -16.92 4.12
N ILE A 236 -15.35 -15.96 4.30
CA ILE A 236 -16.58 -15.80 3.52
C ILE A 236 -16.67 -14.38 2.96
N TYR A 237 -17.18 -14.26 1.73
CA TYR A 237 -17.26 -13.02 0.98
C TYR A 237 -18.72 -12.69 0.67
N TYR A 238 -19.15 -11.49 1.01
CA TYR A 238 -20.51 -11.04 0.82
C TYR A 238 -20.59 -9.92 -0.20
N ASN A 239 -21.44 -10.09 -1.21
CA ASN A 239 -21.76 -9.02 -2.14
C ASN A 239 -22.99 -8.25 -1.64
N ARG A 240 -22.81 -6.96 -1.32
CA ARG A 240 -23.89 -6.08 -0.84
C ARG A 240 -24.99 -5.85 -1.87
N HIS A 241 -24.65 -5.76 -3.15
CA HIS A 241 -25.62 -5.47 -4.22
C HIS A 241 -26.41 -6.71 -4.61
N LEU A 242 -25.72 -7.83 -4.81
CA LEU A 242 -26.34 -9.10 -5.20
C LEU A 242 -26.98 -9.82 -4.01
N LYS A 243 -26.60 -9.44 -2.79
CA LYS A 243 -26.98 -10.10 -1.54
C LYS A 243 -26.66 -11.60 -1.58
N THR A 244 -25.47 -11.93 -2.06
CA THR A 244 -24.99 -13.31 -2.20
C THR A 244 -23.74 -13.52 -1.36
N LEU A 245 -23.57 -14.76 -0.89
CA LEU A 245 -22.34 -15.23 -0.28
C LEU A 245 -21.53 -16.04 -1.28
N ALA A 246 -20.23 -15.81 -1.28
CA ALA A 246 -19.24 -16.61 -1.97
C ALA A 246 -18.18 -17.08 -0.99
N LEU A 247 -17.69 -18.30 -1.18
CA LEU A 247 -16.59 -18.84 -0.38
C LEU A 247 -15.24 -18.52 -1.04
N ASP A 248 -15.21 -18.35 -2.36
CA ASP A 248 -14.02 -17.95 -3.10
C ASP A 248 -13.88 -16.44 -3.15
N LYS A 249 -12.63 -15.98 -3.05
CA LYS A 249 -12.32 -14.56 -3.19
C LYS A 249 -12.70 -14.09 -4.60
N PRO A 250 -13.64 -13.15 -4.75
CA PRO A 250 -14.01 -12.59 -6.04
C PRO A 250 -12.81 -11.92 -6.73
N LEU A 251 -12.77 -11.95 -8.06
CA LEU A 251 -11.72 -11.30 -8.85
C LEU A 251 -11.72 -9.77 -8.68
N ASP A 252 -12.91 -9.21 -8.44
CA ASP A 252 -13.22 -7.80 -8.22
C ASP A 252 -13.31 -7.44 -6.73
N PHE A 253 -12.79 -8.27 -5.82
CA PHE A 253 -12.87 -8.03 -4.39
C PHE A 253 -12.14 -6.74 -3.97
N ASP A 254 -12.92 -5.79 -3.46
CA ASP A 254 -12.50 -4.46 -2.97
C ASP A 254 -12.48 -4.35 -1.44
N GLY A 255 -13.05 -5.34 -0.74
CA GLY A 255 -13.31 -5.38 0.70
C GLY A 255 -12.13 -5.57 1.67
N ALA A 256 -10.88 -5.61 1.21
CA ALA A 256 -9.76 -6.21 1.97
C ALA A 256 -9.40 -5.49 3.28
N ASN A 257 -9.56 -4.16 3.32
CA ASN A 257 -9.14 -3.32 4.44
C ASN A 257 -10.32 -2.65 5.16
N ILE A 258 -11.54 -3.14 4.93
CA ILE A 258 -12.76 -2.49 5.43
C ILE A 258 -13.25 -3.20 6.67
N VAL A 259 -13.56 -2.41 7.70
CA VAL A 259 -14.24 -2.89 8.89
C VAL A 259 -15.68 -3.26 8.51
N VAL A 260 -16.01 -4.54 8.60
CA VAL A 260 -17.37 -5.03 8.31
C VAL A 260 -18.34 -4.49 9.38
N PRO A 261 -19.41 -3.77 8.99
CA PRO A 261 -20.44 -3.36 9.93
C PRO A 261 -21.15 -4.57 10.52
N ARG A 262 -21.47 -4.52 11.83
CA ARG A 262 -22.17 -5.61 12.54
C ARG A 262 -23.48 -6.04 11.89
N THR A 263 -24.18 -5.12 11.22
CA THR A 263 -25.41 -5.42 10.48
C THR A 263 -25.16 -6.31 9.26
N ILE A 264 -24.04 -6.08 8.56
CA ILE A 264 -23.63 -6.91 7.41
C ILE A 264 -23.14 -8.25 7.91
N GLU A 265 -22.36 -8.28 8.99
CA GLU A 265 -21.93 -9.53 9.63
C GLU A 265 -23.12 -10.41 10.05
N ALA A 266 -24.15 -9.81 10.65
CA ALA A 266 -25.39 -10.53 10.98
C ALA A 266 -26.11 -11.08 9.73
N LEU A 267 -26.19 -10.32 8.64
CA LEU A 267 -26.77 -10.77 7.37
C LEU A 267 -25.98 -11.92 6.75
N MET A 268 -24.66 -11.86 6.81
CA MET A 268 -23.78 -12.94 6.35
C MET A 268 -24.04 -14.22 7.12
N MET A 269 -24.13 -14.13 8.44
CA MET A 269 -24.44 -15.29 9.29
C MET A 269 -25.87 -15.80 9.05
N GLU A 270 -26.85 -14.93 8.86
CA GLU A 270 -28.23 -15.32 8.57
C GLU A 270 -28.32 -16.11 7.25
N MET A 271 -27.70 -15.63 6.17
CA MET A 271 -27.68 -16.34 4.90
C MET A 271 -26.91 -17.65 4.95
N LEU A 272 -25.79 -17.68 5.69
CA LEU A 272 -25.05 -18.93 5.92
C LEU A 272 -25.93 -19.95 6.65
N MET A 273 -26.65 -19.53 7.69
CA MET A 273 -27.55 -20.42 8.43
C MET A 273 -28.77 -20.85 7.61
N GLY A 274 -29.24 -19.98 6.72
CA GLY A 274 -30.37 -20.23 5.82
C GLY A 274 -30.09 -21.22 4.68
N ASP A 275 -28.82 -21.39 4.27
CA ASP A 275 -28.43 -22.26 3.16
C ASP A 275 -27.70 -23.53 3.65
N PRO A 276 -28.34 -24.72 3.60
CA PRO A 276 -27.72 -25.97 4.02
C PRO A 276 -26.58 -26.43 3.09
N ILE A 277 -26.61 -26.06 1.81
CA ILE A 277 -25.56 -26.45 0.84
C ILE A 277 -24.31 -25.63 1.14
N LEU A 278 -24.46 -24.31 1.30
CA LEU A 278 -23.35 -23.43 1.62
C LEU A 278 -22.65 -23.84 2.93
N ARG A 279 -23.40 -24.28 3.94
CA ARG A 279 -22.82 -24.81 5.20
C ARG A 279 -22.02 -26.10 4.98
N ALA A 280 -22.51 -27.01 4.14
CA ALA A 280 -21.77 -28.21 3.81
C ALA A 280 -20.45 -27.89 3.07
N ASP A 281 -20.46 -26.89 2.19
CA ASP A 281 -19.28 -26.43 1.47
C ASP A 281 -18.27 -25.71 2.39
N VAL A 282 -18.76 -24.95 3.38
CA VAL A 282 -17.90 -24.35 4.44
C VAL A 282 -17.22 -25.44 5.25
N GLU A 283 -17.95 -26.47 5.69
CA GLU A 283 -17.36 -27.60 6.43
C GLU A 283 -16.33 -28.35 5.56
N ALA A 284 -16.63 -28.58 4.28
CA ALA A 284 -15.70 -29.21 3.36
C ALA A 284 -14.40 -28.39 3.21
N ARG A 285 -14.50 -27.05 3.13
CA ARG A 285 -13.32 -26.17 3.10
C ARG A 285 -12.57 -26.16 4.40
N ARG A 286 -13.25 -26.14 5.55
CA ARG A 286 -12.63 -26.24 6.86
C ARG A 286 -11.80 -27.52 6.98
N VAL A 287 -12.38 -28.67 6.60
CA VAL A 287 -11.66 -29.95 6.56
C VAL A 287 -10.47 -29.90 5.61
N GLN A 288 -10.62 -29.30 4.43
CA GLN A 288 -9.52 -29.17 3.47
C GLN A 288 -8.40 -28.26 4.00
N MET A 289 -8.74 -27.14 4.64
CA MET A 289 -7.77 -26.24 5.29
C MET A 289 -7.04 -26.94 6.42
N ASP A 290 -7.73 -27.74 7.24
CA ASP A 290 -7.12 -28.56 8.28
C ASP A 290 -6.13 -29.58 7.68
N ILE A 291 -6.50 -30.23 6.58
CA ILE A 291 -5.62 -31.16 5.86
C ILE A 291 -4.39 -30.41 5.31
N ASP A 292 -4.57 -29.24 4.70
CA ASP A 292 -3.49 -28.45 4.12
C ASP A 292 -2.53 -27.90 5.18
N LEU A 293 -3.06 -27.44 6.32
CA LEU A 293 -2.26 -27.05 7.49
C LEU A 293 -1.51 -28.23 8.11
N ASP A 294 -2.02 -29.46 7.99
CA ASP A 294 -1.39 -30.67 8.49
C ASP A 294 -0.36 -31.28 7.50
N LYS A 295 -0.35 -30.88 6.21
CA LYS A 295 0.62 -31.38 5.21
C LYS A 295 2.08 -31.07 5.55
N ASP A 296 2.33 -29.88 6.07
CA ASP A 296 3.67 -29.40 6.42
C ASP A 296 4.04 -29.65 7.89
N ASN A 297 3.07 -30.09 8.68
CA ASN A 297 3.21 -30.34 10.12
C ASN A 297 4.16 -31.53 10.37
N GLU A 298 5.09 -31.36 11.30
CA GLU A 298 5.97 -32.44 11.76
C GLU A 298 5.20 -33.37 12.70
N TRP A 299 5.00 -34.61 12.27
CA TRP A 299 4.40 -35.67 13.07
C TRP A 299 5.47 -36.60 13.61
N ILE A 300 5.36 -36.94 14.89
CA ILE A 300 6.26 -37.87 15.54
C ILE A 300 5.59 -39.23 15.60
N GLU A 301 6.19 -40.23 14.94
CA GLU A 301 5.76 -41.62 15.03
C GLU A 301 6.28 -42.25 16.32
N CYS A 302 5.36 -42.65 17.19
CA CYS A 302 5.60 -43.30 18.46
C CYS A 302 5.07 -44.73 18.45
N VAL A 303 5.62 -45.57 19.31
CA VAL A 303 5.15 -46.94 19.54
C VAL A 303 4.75 -47.05 21.00
N ASP A 304 3.52 -47.50 21.25
CA ASP A 304 3.11 -47.86 22.59
C ASP A 304 3.81 -49.16 22.99
N ALA A 305 4.62 -49.11 24.05
CA ALA A 305 5.38 -50.25 24.54
C ALA A 305 4.47 -51.40 25.04
N THR A 306 3.23 -51.10 25.41
CA THR A 306 2.29 -52.07 26.00
C THR A 306 1.55 -52.85 24.92
N THR A 307 1.07 -52.15 23.89
CA THR A 307 0.24 -52.72 22.82
C THR A 307 1.00 -52.96 21.52
N SER A 308 2.24 -52.48 21.42
CA SER A 308 3.03 -52.43 20.18
C SER A 308 2.34 -51.70 19.01
N SER A 309 1.27 -50.94 19.31
CA SER A 309 0.56 -50.15 18.32
C SER A 309 1.31 -48.85 18.03
N ARG A 310 1.21 -48.38 16.78
CA ARG A 310 1.79 -47.10 16.37
C ARG A 310 0.77 -46.00 16.60
N PHE A 311 1.24 -44.85 17.08
CA PHE A 311 0.46 -43.63 17.17
C PHE A 311 1.32 -42.44 16.77
N TYR A 312 0.67 -41.37 16.34
CA TYR A 312 1.31 -40.20 15.78
C TYR A 312 0.93 -39.00 16.62
N TYR A 313 1.91 -38.19 16.97
CA TYR A 313 1.70 -36.97 17.75
C TYR A 313 2.35 -35.78 17.08
N SER A 314 1.61 -34.68 16.95
CA SER A 314 2.16 -33.40 16.50
C SER A 314 2.33 -32.46 17.70
N PHE A 315 3.58 -32.08 17.96
CA PHE A 315 3.91 -31.09 19.00
C PHE A 315 3.44 -29.68 18.64
N GLN A 316 3.50 -29.32 17.36
CA GLN A 316 3.14 -27.98 16.88
C GLN A 316 1.63 -27.72 16.98
N ARG A 317 0.81 -28.77 16.82
CA ARG A 317 -0.66 -28.67 16.80
C ARG A 317 -1.36 -29.29 18.01
N PHE A 318 -0.61 -29.89 18.93
CA PHE A 318 -1.14 -30.62 20.09
C PHE A 318 -2.18 -31.70 19.73
N LYS A 319 -2.01 -32.35 18.57
CA LYS A 319 -2.92 -33.40 18.07
C LYS A 319 -2.32 -34.79 18.26
N LEU A 320 -3.18 -35.77 18.51
CA LEU A 320 -2.85 -37.20 18.57
C LEU A 320 -3.71 -37.98 17.57
N ALA A 321 -3.08 -38.85 16.78
CA ALA A 321 -3.74 -39.69 15.79
C ALA A 321 -3.29 -41.14 15.93
N TYR A 322 -4.25 -42.07 15.86
CA TYR A 322 -3.98 -43.51 15.89
C TYR A 322 -3.86 -44.13 14.48
N MET A 323 -4.11 -43.33 13.45
CA MET A 323 -3.87 -43.67 12.05
C MET A 323 -2.78 -42.76 11.48
N ARG A 324 -2.11 -43.23 10.42
CA ARG A 324 -1.01 -42.47 9.79
C ARG A 324 -1.54 -41.15 9.19
N PRO A 325 -1.05 -39.98 9.64
CA PRO A 325 -1.45 -38.69 9.10
C PRO A 325 -1.02 -38.52 7.64
N ALA A 326 -1.78 -37.74 6.88
CA ALA A 326 -1.45 -37.36 5.50
C ALA A 326 -0.37 -36.27 5.41
N SER A 327 0.66 -36.34 6.27
CA SER A 327 1.82 -35.44 6.25
C SER A 327 3.01 -36.11 5.58
N LYS A 328 3.81 -35.32 4.86
CA LYS A 328 5.10 -35.79 4.30
C LYS A 328 6.20 -35.83 5.38
N ASN A 329 6.02 -35.11 6.48
CA ASN A 329 7.01 -34.88 7.52
C ASN A 329 6.73 -35.76 8.76
N ILE A 330 6.88 -37.09 8.61
CA ILE A 330 6.76 -38.02 9.73
C ILE A 330 8.17 -38.43 10.18
N VAL A 331 8.50 -38.11 11.43
CA VAL A 331 9.80 -38.39 12.05
C VAL A 331 9.62 -39.46 13.13
N ALA A 332 10.49 -40.46 13.16
CA ALA A 332 10.48 -41.44 14.23
C ALA A 332 10.83 -40.79 15.59
N ALA A 333 10.17 -41.23 16.67
CA ALA A 333 10.35 -40.67 18.02
C ALA A 333 11.81 -40.64 18.49
N ASP A 334 12.62 -41.63 18.09
CA ASP A 334 14.04 -41.70 18.41
C ASP A 334 14.86 -40.59 17.74
N LYS A 335 14.42 -40.06 16.60
CA LYS A 335 15.09 -39.00 15.84
C LYS A 335 14.55 -37.59 16.13
N SER A 336 13.34 -37.47 16.69
CA SER A 336 12.75 -36.18 17.01
C SER A 336 13.46 -35.48 18.17
N VAL A 337 13.96 -34.27 17.92
CA VAL A 337 14.61 -33.42 18.94
C VAL A 337 13.61 -32.98 20.01
N ALA A 338 12.40 -32.61 19.60
CA ALA A 338 11.33 -32.20 20.51
C ALA A 338 10.94 -33.35 21.46
N PHE A 339 10.78 -34.57 20.94
CA PHE A 339 10.48 -35.76 21.75
C PHE A 339 11.59 -36.04 22.77
N ARG A 340 12.86 -35.99 22.35
CA ARG A 340 14.02 -36.15 23.24
C ARG A 340 14.05 -35.09 24.34
N CYS A 341 13.71 -33.84 24.04
CA CYS A 341 13.63 -32.76 25.03
C CYS A 341 12.54 -33.02 26.08
N VAL A 342 11.37 -33.49 25.67
CA VAL A 342 10.26 -33.81 26.59
C VAL A 342 10.62 -34.97 27.51
N LEU A 343 11.23 -36.03 26.98
CA LEU A 343 11.75 -37.13 27.79
C LEU A 343 12.82 -36.67 28.80
N ARG A 344 13.69 -35.73 28.42
CA ARG A 344 14.67 -35.12 29.33
C ARG A 344 14.00 -34.33 30.45
N ILE A 345 12.96 -33.56 30.15
CA ILE A 345 12.21 -32.80 31.17
C ILE A 345 11.49 -33.75 32.13
N GLN A 346 10.77 -34.77 31.61
CA GLN A 346 10.07 -35.75 32.43
C GLN A 346 11.03 -36.55 33.32
N SER A 347 12.17 -36.98 32.79
CA SER A 347 13.19 -37.70 33.57
C SER A 347 13.85 -36.80 34.63
N ALA A 348 14.14 -35.53 34.32
CA ALA A 348 14.64 -34.56 35.29
C ALA A 348 13.63 -34.30 36.42
N TYR A 349 12.34 -34.20 36.10
CA TYR A 349 11.27 -34.03 37.07
C TYR A 349 11.13 -35.25 37.99
N ARG A 350 11.08 -36.48 37.43
CA ARG A 350 11.07 -37.73 38.20
C ARG A 350 12.30 -37.85 39.11
N ARG A 351 13.48 -37.47 38.61
CA ARG A 351 14.72 -37.41 39.40
C ARG A 351 14.62 -36.45 40.58
N ARG A 352 14.05 -35.25 40.39
CA ARG A 352 13.84 -34.28 41.49
C ARG A 352 12.88 -34.83 42.54
N GLN A 353 11.76 -35.43 42.15
CA GLN A 353 10.83 -36.08 43.09
C GLN A 353 11.50 -37.21 43.87
N ALA A 354 12.25 -38.08 43.20
CA ALA A 354 12.98 -39.16 43.84
C ALA A 354 14.03 -38.62 44.84
N MET A 355 14.77 -37.56 44.48
CA MET A 355 15.72 -36.92 45.41
C MET A 355 15.03 -36.30 46.62
N GLN A 356 13.89 -35.63 46.44
CA GLN A 356 13.11 -35.10 47.56
C GLN A 356 12.68 -36.21 48.51
N PHE A 357 12.17 -37.33 47.98
CA PHE A 357 11.78 -38.49 48.77
C PHE A 357 12.96 -39.11 49.54
N VAL A 358 14.12 -39.28 48.89
CA VAL A 358 15.34 -39.78 49.53
C VAL A 358 15.84 -38.82 50.62
N ASN A 359 15.81 -37.51 50.36
CA ASN A 359 16.22 -36.49 51.33
C ASN A 359 15.28 -36.46 52.55
N GLN A 360 13.98 -36.59 52.35
CA GLN A 360 13.00 -36.74 53.43
C GLN A 360 13.28 -38.00 54.27
N LYS A 361 13.55 -39.15 53.62
CA LYS A 361 13.93 -40.37 54.35
C LYS A 361 15.24 -40.18 55.13
N ARG A 362 16.28 -39.62 54.53
CA ARG A 362 17.57 -39.34 55.19
C ARG A 362 17.45 -38.36 56.36
N GLN A 363 16.60 -37.35 56.26
CA GLN A 363 16.29 -36.44 57.37
C GLN A 363 15.59 -37.17 58.51
N LYS A 364 14.64 -38.08 58.21
CA LYS A 364 14.04 -38.95 59.23
C LYS A 364 15.07 -39.87 59.89
N THR A 365 16.03 -40.42 59.13
CA THR A 365 17.09 -41.28 59.69
C THR A 365 18.11 -40.50 60.53
N ARG A 366 18.42 -39.23 60.19
CA ARG A 366 19.30 -38.36 60.99
C ARG A 366 18.69 -37.94 62.33
N LYS A 367 17.36 -37.99 62.47
CA LYS A 367 16.64 -37.71 63.73
C LYS A 367 16.49 -38.94 64.65
N LEU A 368 16.89 -40.13 64.20
CA LEU A 368 16.96 -41.30 65.08
C LEU A 368 18.26 -41.21 65.90
N PRO A 369 18.22 -41.37 67.23
CA PRO A 369 19.42 -41.32 68.05
C PRO A 369 20.41 -42.39 67.58
N ARG A 370 21.61 -41.96 67.20
CA ARG A 370 22.72 -42.88 67.00
C ARG A 370 23.12 -43.38 68.38
N PHE A 371 22.85 -44.65 68.67
CA PHE A 371 23.46 -45.32 69.82
C PHE A 371 24.98 -45.31 69.61
N THR A 372 25.66 -44.36 70.24
CA THR A 372 27.11 -44.39 70.37
C THR A 372 27.44 -45.54 71.30
N SER A 373 27.96 -46.64 70.74
CA SER A 373 28.62 -47.67 71.52
C SER A 373 29.86 -47.04 72.17
N ARG A 374 29.75 -46.61 73.43
CA ARG A 374 30.91 -46.33 74.27
C ARG A 374 30.74 -47.02 75.62
N ASN A 375 31.71 -47.92 75.84
CA ASN A 375 32.27 -48.39 77.11
C ASN A 375 31.53 -49.54 77.79
N PHE A 376 31.79 -50.76 77.30
CA PHE A 376 32.16 -51.84 78.21
C PHE A 376 33.63 -51.60 78.58
N PHE A 377 33.87 -51.02 79.74
CA PHE A 377 34.92 -51.32 80.72
C PHE A 377 34.84 -50.28 81.84
#